data_AF-A0A935VH71-F1
#
_entry.id   AF-A0A935VH71-F1
#
_cell.length_a   1.000
_cell.length_b   1.000
_cell.length_c   1.000
_cell.angle_alpha   90.00
_cell.angle_beta   90.00
_cell.angle_gamma   90.00
#
_symmetry.space_group_name_H-M   'P 1'
#
loop_
_entity.id
_entity.type
_entity.pdbx_description
1 polymer ?
#
loop_
_entity_poly.entity_id
_entity_poly.type
_entity_poly.pdbx_seq_one_letter_code
_entity_poly.pdbx_strand_id
1 'polypeptide(L)'
;MKHIIYFVILFISSQTFGQTEANFFNALKSGDIASMEPFMEDNIDFCLFEDQQIMSKKAALNKFKTFLNSQKILSVDVIHKGTAKNKSSQYKVAKLTTSTDTFRVFVYSSGEIGNKTVKEIRIDKF
;
A
#
# COMPACT_ATOMS: atom_id res chain seq x y z
N MET A 1 37.67 8.51 43.52
CA MET A 1 36.49 7.63 43.58
C MET A 1 35.59 8.05 42.42
N LYS A 2 35.69 7.37 41.29
CA LYS A 2 34.75 6.31 40.86
C LYS A 2 33.32 6.84 40.69
N HIS A 3 32.99 7.10 39.42
CA HIS A 3 31.69 6.99 38.73
C HIS A 3 30.52 7.78 39.34
N ILE A 4 29.76 8.55 38.56
CA ILE A 4 28.64 7.99 37.79
C ILE A 4 28.41 8.87 36.55
N ILE A 5 28.59 8.24 35.39
CA ILE A 5 28.12 8.73 34.10
C ILE A 5 26.60 8.54 34.11
N TYR A 6 25.84 9.63 34.11
CA TYR A 6 24.39 9.55 33.90
C TYR A 6 24.12 9.26 32.42
N PHE A 7 23.73 8.01 32.17
CA PHE A 7 23.37 7.48 30.86
C PHE A 7 21.98 8.03 30.48
N VAL A 8 21.94 9.04 29.62
CA VAL A 8 20.69 9.55 29.03
C VAL A 8 20.26 8.56 27.93
N ILE A 9 19.32 7.67 28.25
CA ILE A 9 18.60 6.88 27.25
C ILE A 9 17.55 7.79 26.62
N LEU A 10 17.90 8.38 25.49
CA LEU A 10 16.95 9.05 24.60
C LEU A 10 16.13 7.94 23.93
N PHE A 11 14.91 7.72 24.43
CA PHE A 11 13.93 6.85 23.77
C PHE A 11 13.46 7.56 22.50
N ILE A 12 14.17 7.36 21.40
CA ILE A 12 13.73 7.76 20.07
C ILE A 12 12.55 6.85 19.73
N SER A 13 11.33 7.30 20.03
CA SER A 13 10.12 6.72 19.47
C SER A 13 10.18 6.94 17.96
N SER A 14 10.66 5.93 17.23
CA SER A 14 10.71 5.95 15.77
C SER A 14 9.28 6.07 15.24
N GLN A 15 9.04 7.15 14.50
CA GLN A 15 7.81 7.36 13.74
C GLN A 15 7.81 6.36 12.56
N THR A 16 7.35 5.13 12.79
CA THR A 16 7.30 4.06 11.79
C THR A 16 6.15 4.20 10.78
N PHE A 17 5.28 5.19 10.96
CA PHE A 17 4.05 5.37 10.19
C PHE A 17 4.25 5.59 8.69
N GLY A 18 5.27 6.39 8.30
CA GLY A 18 5.55 6.64 6.89
C GLY A 18 6.24 5.47 6.17
N GLN A 19 6.92 4.61 6.94
CA GLN A 19 7.73 3.54 6.37
C GLN A 19 6.87 2.36 5.92
N THR A 20 5.81 2.04 6.67
CA THR A 20 4.90 0.95 6.34
C THR A 20 4.05 1.24 5.10
N GLU A 21 3.55 2.47 4.94
CA GLU A 21 2.88 2.91 3.71
C GLU A 21 3.83 2.83 2.51
N ALA A 22 5.06 3.37 2.66
CA ALA A 22 6.06 3.34 1.59
C ALA A 22 6.39 1.89 1.18
N ASN A 23 6.42 0.95 2.12
CA ASN A 23 6.65 -0.47 1.84
C ASN A 23 5.56 -1.06 0.93
N PHE A 24 4.29 -0.70 1.10
CA PHE A 24 3.22 -1.16 0.21
C PHE A 24 3.44 -0.70 -1.24
N PHE A 25 3.73 0.59 -1.46
CA PHE A 25 3.95 1.12 -2.82
C PHE A 25 5.29 0.70 -3.42
N ASN A 26 6.30 0.44 -2.59
CA ASN A 26 7.55 -0.17 -3.03
C ASN A 26 7.34 -1.62 -3.48
N ALA A 27 6.54 -2.39 -2.74
CA ALA A 27 6.12 -3.73 -3.13
C ALA A 27 5.32 -3.71 -4.44
N LEU A 28 4.47 -2.70 -4.65
CA LEU A 28 3.78 -2.48 -5.92
C LEU A 28 4.75 -2.22 -7.06
N LYS A 29 5.76 -1.37 -6.84
CA LYS A 29 6.77 -1.06 -7.83
C LYS A 29 7.63 -2.28 -8.19
N SER A 30 7.96 -3.14 -7.24
CA SER A 30 8.75 -4.35 -7.46
C SER A 30 7.94 -5.56 -7.92
N GLY A 31 6.60 -5.48 -7.92
CA GLY A 31 5.72 -6.62 -8.17
C GLY A 31 5.74 -7.66 -7.03
N ASP A 32 6.25 -7.30 -5.85
CA ASP A 32 6.31 -8.18 -4.69
C ASP A 32 4.96 -8.23 -3.95
N ILE A 33 4.05 -9.01 -4.50
CA ILE A 33 2.70 -9.23 -3.95
C ILE A 33 2.75 -9.85 -2.54
N ALA A 34 3.76 -10.65 -2.20
CA ALA A 34 3.87 -11.25 -0.87
C ALA A 34 4.07 -10.18 0.21
N SER A 35 4.89 -9.17 -0.09
CA SER A 35 5.08 -8.01 0.79
C SER A 35 3.83 -7.13 0.92
N MET A 36 2.84 -7.23 0.03
CA MET A 36 1.57 -6.50 0.18
C MET A 36 0.59 -7.16 1.15
N GLU A 37 0.66 -8.49 1.28
CA GLU A 37 -0.31 -9.27 2.04
C GLU A 37 -0.56 -8.77 3.48
N PRO A 38 0.46 -8.37 4.27
CA PRO A 38 0.27 -7.93 5.65
C PRO A 38 -0.60 -6.68 5.79
N PHE A 39 -0.72 -5.87 4.74
CA PHE A 39 -1.49 -4.63 4.75
C PHE A 39 -2.97 -4.83 4.43
N MET A 40 -3.35 -6.01 3.93
CA MET A 40 -4.66 -6.27 3.35
C MET A 40 -5.62 -6.93 4.34
N GLU A 41 -6.86 -6.45 4.38
CA GLU A 41 -7.94 -7.11 5.09
C GLU A 41 -8.28 -8.49 4.50
N ASP A 42 -9.08 -9.27 5.22
CA ASP A 42 -9.42 -10.64 4.79
C ASP A 42 -10.33 -10.68 3.56
N ASN A 43 -11.15 -9.64 3.38
CA ASN A 43 -11.97 -9.45 2.19
C ASN A 43 -11.64 -8.09 1.58
N ILE A 44 -11.44 -8.09 0.26
CA ILE A 44 -10.99 -6.93 -0.50
C ILE A 44 -12.02 -6.67 -1.58
N ASP A 45 -12.47 -5.42 -1.67
CA ASP A 45 -13.16 -4.91 -2.84
C ASP A 45 -12.11 -4.68 -3.93
N PHE A 46 -12.02 -5.61 -4.87
CA PHE A 46 -11.00 -5.57 -5.92
C PHE A 46 -11.67 -5.24 -7.25
N CYS A 47 -11.20 -4.18 -7.90
CA CYS A 47 -11.69 -3.73 -9.19
C CYS A 47 -10.56 -3.66 -10.21
N LEU A 48 -10.69 -4.42 -11.30
CA LEU A 48 -9.79 -4.31 -12.44
C LEU A 48 -10.60 -3.84 -13.64
N PHE A 49 -10.38 -2.60 -14.05
CA PHE A 49 -11.20 -1.85 -14.98
C PHE A 49 -12.65 -1.78 -14.46
N GLU A 50 -13.59 -2.44 -15.12
CA GLU A 50 -15.01 -2.46 -14.74
C GLU A 50 -15.40 -3.72 -13.94
N ASP A 51 -14.47 -4.69 -13.80
CA ASP A 51 -14.72 -5.95 -13.09
C ASP A 51 -14.43 -5.78 -11.59
N GLN A 52 -15.47 -5.34 -10.87
CA GLN A 52 -15.47 -5.13 -9.43
C GLN A 52 -16.11 -6.32 -8.67
N GLN A 53 -15.38 -6.86 -7.70
CA GLN A 53 -15.87 -7.94 -6.87
C GLN A 53 -15.24 -7.90 -5.48
N ILE A 54 -16.04 -8.16 -4.45
CA ILE A 54 -15.53 -8.47 -3.11
C ILE A 54 -15.02 -9.91 -3.11
N MET A 55 -13.74 -10.10 -2.81
CA MET A 55 -13.10 -11.41 -2.81
C MET A 55 -12.15 -11.58 -1.63
N SER A 56 -11.76 -12.83 -1.35
CA SER A 56 -10.79 -13.09 -0.29
C SER A 56 -9.45 -12.43 -0.59
N LYS A 57 -8.70 -12.06 0.45
CA LYS A 57 -7.33 -11.53 0.36
C LYS A 57 -6.46 -12.31 -0.60
N LYS A 58 -6.49 -13.65 -0.51
CA LYS A 58 -5.72 -14.55 -1.37
C LYS A 58 -6.14 -14.45 -2.84
N ALA A 59 -7.45 -14.38 -3.11
CA ALA A 59 -7.96 -14.23 -4.47
C ALA A 59 -7.57 -12.86 -5.07
N ALA A 60 -7.71 -11.78 -4.29
CA ALA A 60 -7.30 -10.44 -4.70
C ALA A 60 -5.80 -10.37 -5.00
N LEU A 61 -4.94 -10.89 -4.10
CA LEU A 61 -3.49 -10.95 -4.30
C LEU A 61 -3.12 -11.74 -5.56
N ASN A 62 -3.79 -12.87 -5.82
CA ASN A 62 -3.55 -13.66 -7.03
C ASN A 62 -3.96 -12.90 -8.31
N LYS A 63 -5.14 -12.26 -8.31
CA LYS A 63 -5.62 -11.46 -9.45
C LYS A 63 -4.71 -10.27 -9.71
N PHE A 64 -4.28 -9.59 -8.64
CA PHE A 64 -3.33 -8.48 -8.72
C PHE A 64 -1.96 -8.94 -9.24
N LYS A 65 -1.47 -10.08 -8.76
CA LYS A 65 -0.22 -10.70 -9.24
C LYS A 65 -0.25 -10.98 -10.72
N THR A 66 -1.33 -11.58 -11.21
CA THR A 66 -1.50 -11.87 -12.64
C THR A 66 -1.46 -10.58 -13.45
N PHE A 67 -2.14 -9.53 -13.01
CA PHE A 67 -2.09 -8.22 -13.66
C PHE A 67 -0.67 -7.62 -13.64
N LEU A 68 -0.02 -7.51 -12.48
CA LEU A 68 1.32 -6.91 -12.40
C LEU A 68 2.36 -7.71 -13.20
N ASN A 69 2.27 -9.05 -13.23
CA ASN A 69 3.16 -9.88 -14.03
C ASN A 69 2.96 -9.69 -15.54
N SER A 70 1.78 -9.23 -15.98
CA SER A 70 1.54 -8.89 -17.38
C SER A 70 2.06 -7.49 -17.74
N GLN A 71 2.59 -6.75 -16.77
CA GLN A 71 3.05 -5.37 -16.93
C GLN A 71 4.54 -5.25 -16.64
N LYS A 72 5.30 -4.67 -17.56
CA LYS A 72 6.68 -4.25 -17.26
C LYS A 72 6.63 -2.88 -16.57
N ILE A 73 6.60 -2.88 -15.24
CA ILE A 73 6.50 -1.67 -14.41
C ILE A 73 7.79 -0.84 -14.53
N LEU A 74 7.64 0.46 -14.79
CA LEU A 74 8.73 1.43 -14.86
C LEU A 74 8.72 2.35 -13.64
N SER A 75 7.55 2.86 -13.25
CA SER A 75 7.39 3.72 -12.08
C SER A 75 6.05 3.50 -11.39
N VAL A 76 6.03 3.86 -10.11
CA VAL A 76 4.83 3.96 -9.26
C VAL A 76 4.94 5.27 -8.50
N ASP A 77 4.06 6.22 -8.83
CA ASP A 77 4.10 7.58 -8.30
C ASP A 77 2.78 7.89 -7.59
N VAL A 78 2.80 8.11 -6.28
CA VAL A 78 1.59 8.53 -5.55
C VAL A 78 1.30 9.99 -5.87
N ILE A 79 0.24 10.22 -6.67
CA ILE A 79 -0.12 11.53 -7.22
C ILE A 79 -1.25 12.22 -6.45
N HIS A 80 -2.10 11.46 -5.75
CA HIS A 80 -3.11 12.02 -4.86
C HIS A 80 -3.21 11.21 -3.57
N LYS A 81 -3.57 11.90 -2.49
CA LYS A 81 -3.78 11.30 -1.17
C LYS A 81 -4.83 12.08 -0.40
N GLY A 82 -5.58 11.39 0.45
CA GLY A 82 -6.46 12.02 1.41
C GLY A 82 -6.60 11.15 2.65
N THR A 83 -6.76 11.81 3.80
CA THR A 83 -6.98 11.16 5.09
C THR A 83 -8.19 11.81 5.73
N ALA A 84 -9.11 11.01 6.27
CA ALA A 84 -10.25 11.53 7.00
C ALA A 84 -9.78 12.38 8.21
N LYS A 85 -10.54 13.41 8.59
CA LYS A 85 -10.16 14.32 9.69
C LYS A 85 -9.89 13.60 11.00
N ASN A 86 -10.64 12.54 11.28
CA ASN A 86 -10.52 11.67 12.45
C ASN A 86 -9.54 10.50 12.25
N LYS A 87 -8.82 10.44 11.12
CA LYS A 87 -7.90 9.36 10.72
C LYS A 87 -8.54 7.97 10.64
N SER A 88 -9.87 7.88 10.52
CA SER A 88 -10.56 6.58 10.41
C SER A 88 -10.41 5.91 9.05
N SER A 89 -9.98 6.67 8.03
CA SER A 89 -9.72 6.16 6.69
C SER A 89 -8.71 7.01 5.95
N GLN A 90 -8.10 6.40 4.94
CA GLN A 90 -7.32 7.12 3.96
C GLN A 90 -7.42 6.49 2.58
N TYR A 91 -7.12 7.28 1.57
CA TYR A 91 -6.95 6.80 0.21
C TYR A 91 -5.66 7.33 -0.41
N LYS A 92 -5.16 6.60 -1.39
CA LYS A 92 -4.02 6.96 -2.24
C LYS A 92 -4.38 6.67 -3.69
N VAL A 93 -3.93 7.54 -4.58
CA VAL A 93 -3.97 7.31 -6.02
C VAL A 93 -2.54 7.30 -6.51
N ALA A 94 -2.10 6.15 -7.01
CA ALA A 94 -0.80 5.99 -7.65
C ALA A 94 -0.96 5.94 -9.17
N LYS A 95 -0.05 6.61 -9.87
CA LYS A 95 0.19 6.43 -11.30
C LYS A 95 1.18 5.29 -11.48
N LEU A 96 0.71 4.18 -12.05
CA LEU A 96 1.53 3.03 -12.41
C LEU A 96 1.93 3.15 -13.89
N THR A 97 3.16 3.54 -14.15
CA THR A 97 3.69 3.63 -15.52
C THR A 97 4.34 2.31 -15.89
N THR A 98 3.92 1.72 -17.01
CA THR A 98 4.50 0.50 -17.57
C THR A 98 5.16 0.80 -18.91
N SER A 99 5.82 -0.18 -19.52
CA SER A 99 6.43 0.02 -20.85
C SER A 99 5.42 0.24 -21.98
N THR A 100 4.16 -0.13 -21.79
CA THR A 100 3.11 -0.03 -22.82
C THR A 100 2.00 0.93 -22.46
N ASP A 101 1.73 1.12 -21.17
CA ASP A 101 0.53 1.78 -20.70
C ASP A 101 0.78 2.54 -19.40
N THR A 102 -0.18 3.39 -19.03
CA THR A 102 -0.27 3.97 -17.71
C THR A 102 -1.59 3.59 -17.08
N PHE A 103 -1.54 3.19 -15.81
CA PHE A 103 -2.71 2.84 -15.02
C PHE A 103 -2.85 3.75 -13.80
N ARG A 104 -4.08 3.96 -13.37
CA ARG A 104 -4.41 4.57 -12.09
C ARG A 104 -4.70 3.44 -11.10
N VAL A 105 -3.92 3.39 -10.02
CA VAL A 105 -4.13 2.47 -8.90
C VAL A 105 -4.68 3.26 -7.72
N PHE A 106 -5.96 3.07 -7.43
CA PHE A 106 -6.62 3.61 -6.25
C PHE A 106 -6.56 2.56 -5.12
N VAL A 107 -6.14 3.00 -3.93
CA VAL A 107 -6.07 2.17 -2.73
C VAL A 107 -6.81 2.88 -1.62
N TYR A 108 -7.78 2.20 -1.03
CA TYR A 108 -8.51 2.68 0.15
C TYR A 108 -8.27 1.76 1.35
N SER A 109 -8.17 2.37 2.52
CA SER A 109 -7.93 1.68 3.78
C SER A 109 -8.78 2.29 4.91
N SER A 110 -9.30 1.44 5.80
CA SER A 110 -9.86 1.90 7.07
C SER A 110 -8.76 2.01 8.12
N GLY A 111 -8.29 3.23 8.35
CA GLY A 111 -7.13 3.54 9.15
C GLY A 111 -5.91 3.80 8.27
N GLU A 112 -4.72 3.57 8.82
CA GLU A 112 -3.46 3.79 8.11
C GLU A 112 -3.07 2.56 7.29
N ILE A 113 -2.63 2.78 6.05
CA ILE A 113 -2.01 1.80 5.16
C ILE A 113 -0.64 1.47 5.78
N GLY A 114 -0.55 0.30 6.39
CA GLY A 114 0.58 -0.06 7.25
C GLY A 114 0.17 -1.01 8.36
N ASN A 115 -1.12 -0.95 8.72
CA ASN A 115 -1.81 -1.98 9.45
C ASN A 115 -2.66 -2.81 8.46
N LYS A 116 -3.16 -3.98 8.88
CA LYS A 116 -4.05 -4.84 8.08
C LYS A 116 -5.40 -4.16 7.83
N THR A 117 -5.44 -3.17 6.93
CA THR A 117 -6.53 -2.18 6.80
C THR A 117 -6.89 -1.85 5.36
N VAL A 118 -6.10 -2.27 4.37
CA VAL A 118 -6.40 -2.07 2.95
C VAL A 118 -7.66 -2.86 2.61
N LYS A 119 -8.68 -2.14 2.14
CA LYS A 119 -10.04 -2.62 1.88
C LYS A 119 -10.39 -2.65 0.41
N GLU A 120 -9.89 -1.69 -0.36
CA GLU A 120 -10.16 -1.61 -1.80
C GLU A 120 -8.87 -1.40 -2.56
N ILE A 121 -8.75 -2.12 -3.68
CA ILE A 121 -7.74 -1.89 -4.70
C ILE A 121 -8.48 -1.80 -6.03
N ARG A 122 -8.39 -0.64 -6.69
CA ARG A 122 -8.97 -0.40 -8.01
C ARG A 122 -7.89 -0.01 -9.00
N ILE A 123 -7.93 -0.61 -10.18
CA ILE A 123 -6.96 -0.40 -11.24
C ILE A 123 -7.72 -0.03 -12.50
N ASP A 124 -7.49 1.17 -13.02
CA ASP A 124 -8.06 1.64 -14.28
C ASP A 124 -6.95 2.07 -15.25
N LYS A 125 -7.30 2.23 -16.53
CA LYS A 125 -6.47 3.05 -17.43
C LYS A 125 -6.43 4.49 -16.89
N PHE A 126 -5.26 5.11 -17.01
CA PHE A 126 -5.04 6.48 -16.53
C PHE A 126 -5.83 7.51 -17.33
#